data_AF-A0A7C4UK47-F1
#
_entry.id   AF-A0A7C4UK47-F1
#
_cell.length_a   1.000
_cell.length_b   1.000
_cell.length_c   1.000
_cell.angle_alpha   90.00
_cell.angle_beta   90.00
_cell.angle_gamma   90.00
#
_symmetry.space_group_name_H-M   'P 1'
#
loop_
_entity.id
_entity.type
_entity.pdbx_description
1 polymer ?
#
loop_
_entity_poly.entity_id
_entity_poly.type
_entity_poly.pdbx_seq_one_letter_code
_entity_poly.pdbx_strand_id
1 'polypeptide(L)' 'MVAAYQSPPENELVNVRQAQQVAGVLSLLISLVGPRSSLGIILQQARSEVASLLRSQSAAGERDAA' A
#
# COMPACT_ATOMS: atom_id res chain seq x y z
N MET A 1 -30.55 12.59 17.75
CA MET A 1 -29.18 13.02 17.43
C MET A 1 -28.49 11.87 16.70
N VAL A 2 -28.37 11.98 15.37
CA VAL A 2 -27.65 11.00 14.56
C VAL A 2 -26.17 11.35 14.67
N ALA A 3 -25.35 10.42 15.18
CA ALA A 3 -23.90 10.58 15.19
C ALA A 3 -23.44 10.68 13.74
N ALA A 4 -22.89 11.83 13.35
CA ALA A 4 -22.26 12.00 12.06
C ALA A 4 -21.09 11.02 12.00
N TYR A 5 -21.17 10.03 11.11
CA TYR A 5 -20.03 9.18 10.77
C TYR A 5 -19.02 10.09 10.07
N GLN A 6 -18.01 10.51 10.83
CA GLN A 6 -16.91 11.29 10.28
C GLN A 6 -16.08 10.30 9.46
N SER A 7 -16.32 10.25 8.15
CA SER A 7 -15.48 9.47 7.24
C SER A 7 -14.04 9.91 7.47
N PRO A 8 -13.09 8.98 7.68
CA PRO A 8 -11.69 9.36 7.77
C PRO A 8 -11.33 10.16 6.52
N PRO A 9 -10.55 11.25 6.65
CA PRO A 9 -10.19 12.06 5.51
C PRO A 9 -9.66 11.14 4.41
N GLU A 10 -10.12 11.32 3.18
CA GLU A 10 -9.78 10.44 2.04
C GLU A 10 -8.25 10.32 1.80
N ASN A 11 -7.46 11.19 2.45
CA ASN A 11 -6.00 11.15 2.50
C ASN A 11 -5.39 10.13 3.48
N GLU A 12 -6.16 9.47 4.35
CA GLU A 12 -5.68 8.43 5.28
C GLU A 12 -6.16 7.01 4.91
N LEU A 13 -6.58 6.79 3.67
CA LEU A 13 -7.06 5.47 3.22
C LEU A 13 -6.00 4.36 3.35
N VAL A 14 -4.70 4.71 3.45
CA VAL A 14 -3.62 3.74 3.59
C VAL A 14 -2.61 4.20 4.64
N ASN A 15 -2.56 3.50 5.77
CA ASN A 15 -1.53 3.70 6.78
C ASN A 15 -0.14 3.29 6.22
N VAL A 16 0.77 4.25 6.09
CA VAL A 16 2.12 4.05 5.51
C VAL A 16 2.89 2.92 6.21
N ARG A 17 2.81 2.82 7.53
CA ARG A 17 3.50 1.76 8.30
C ARG A 17 2.92 0.39 7.96
N GLN A 18 1.60 0.26 7.86
CA GLN A 18 0.96 -1.00 7.47
C GLN A 18 1.31 -1.39 6.03
N ALA A 19 1.31 -0.43 5.10
CA ALA A 19 1.67 -0.68 3.71
C ALA A 19 3.15 -1.11 3.54
N GLN A 20 4.07 -0.54 4.32
CA GLN A 20 5.46 -1.01 4.37
C GLN A 20 5.58 -2.45 4.86
N GLN A 21 4.82 -2.83 5.89
CA GLN A 21 4.77 -4.21 6.39
C GLN A 21 4.25 -5.17 5.32
N VAL A 22 3.16 -4.81 4.63
CA VAL A 22 2.58 -5.61 3.53
C VAL A 22 3.61 -5.80 2.41
N ALA A 23 4.28 -4.74 1.97
CA ALA A 23 5.32 -4.83 0.94
C ALA A 23 6.47 -5.75 1.36
N GLY A 24 6.86 -5.74 2.64
CA GLY A 24 7.87 -6.63 3.20
C GLY A 24 7.45 -8.10 3.14
N VAL A 25 6.24 -8.42 3.61
CA VAL A 25 5.68 -9.79 3.57
C VAL A 25 5.59 -10.31 2.12
N LEU A 26 5.11 -9.48 1.19
CA LEU A 26 5.05 -9.86 -0.22
C LEU A 26 6.45 -10.17 -0.79
N SER A 27 7.46 -9.38 -0.41
CA SER A 27 8.85 -9.63 -0.83
C SER A 27 9.39 -10.98 -0.32
N LEU A 28 9.07 -11.34 0.92
CA LEU A 28 9.41 -12.63 1.50
C LEU A 28 8.73 -13.78 0.76
N LEU A 29 7.42 -13.67 0.52
CA LEU A 29 6.65 -14.71 -0.17
C LEU A 29 7.12 -14.90 -1.63
N ILE A 30 7.42 -13.83 -2.36
CA ILE A 30 8.00 -13.91 -3.72
C ILE A 30 9.32 -14.70 -3.69
N SER A 31 10.14 -14.47 -2.67
CA SER A 31 11.44 -15.15 -2.52
C SER A 31 11.27 -16.65 -2.23
N LEU A 32 10.24 -17.03 -1.45
CA LEU A 32 9.98 -18.42 -1.07
C LEU A 32 9.30 -19.26 -2.16
N VAL A 33 8.31 -18.69 -2.84
CA VAL A 33 7.53 -19.43 -3.87
C VAL A 33 8.23 -19.41 -5.24
N GLY A 34 9.31 -18.63 -5.36
CA GLY A 34 10.15 -18.56 -6.53
C GLY A 34 9.60 -17.65 -7.63
N PRO A 35 10.48 -16.96 -8.37
CA PRO A 35 10.11 -15.92 -9.34
C PRO A 35 9.43 -16.42 -10.62
N ARG A 36 9.26 -17.74 -10.81
CA ARG A 36 8.63 -18.34 -11.99
C ARG A 36 7.30 -19.03 -11.70
N SER A 37 6.81 -18.99 -10.46
CA SER A 37 5.47 -19.48 -10.15
C SER A 37 4.42 -18.43 -10.49
N SER A 38 3.23 -18.87 -10.92
CA SER A 38 2.08 -17.99 -11.12
C SER A 38 1.75 -17.19 -9.86
N LEU A 39 1.90 -17.82 -8.68
CA LEU A 39 1.75 -17.18 -7.39
C LEU A 39 2.80 -16.09 -7.16
N GLY A 40 4.07 -16.34 -7.50
CA GLY A 40 5.14 -15.34 -7.43
C GLY A 40 4.85 -14.11 -8.30
N ILE A 41 4.32 -14.31 -9.52
CA ILE A 41 3.93 -13.22 -10.42
C ILE A 41 2.81 -12.37 -9.80
N ILE A 42 1.76 -13.02 -9.26
CA ILE A 42 0.63 -12.33 -8.61
C ILE A 42 1.12 -11.50 -7.41
N LEU A 43 2.00 -12.07 -6.57
CA LEU A 43 2.56 -11.38 -5.41
C LEU A 43 3.44 -10.19 -5.83
N GLN A 44 4.18 -10.32 -6.93
CA GLN A 44 5.01 -9.23 -7.46
C GLN A 44 4.17 -8.07 -8.01
N GLN A 45 3.05 -8.36 -8.66
CA GLN A 45 2.08 -7.35 -9.09
C GLN A 45 1.48 -6.64 -7.87
N ALA A 46 0.99 -7.38 -6.88
CA ALA A 46 0.46 -6.81 -5.63
C ALA A 46 1.47 -5.90 -4.93
N ARG A 47 2.73 -6.30 -4.84
CA ARG A 47 3.81 -5.48 -4.25
C ARG A 47 4.01 -4.17 -5.01
N SER A 48 3.94 -4.22 -6.33
CA SER A 48 4.16 -3.04 -7.19
C SER A 48 3.04 -2.01 -7.02
N GLU A 49 1.78 -2.47 -6.91
CA GLU A 49 0.63 -1.61 -6.63
C GLU A 49 0.73 -0.92 -5.27
N VAL A 50 1.06 -1.67 -4.21
CA VAL A 50 1.29 -1.09 -2.87
C VAL A 50 2.39 -0.04 -2.89
N ALA A 51 3.49 -0.30 -3.59
CA ALA A 51 4.58 0.68 -3.73
C ALA A 51 4.16 1.93 -4.52
N SER A 52 3.27 1.78 -5.50
CA SER A 52 2.70 2.90 -6.25
C SER A 52 1.83 3.80 -5.37
N LEU A 53 0.91 3.19 -4.61
CA LEU A 53 0.04 3.90 -3.65
C LEU A 53 0.83 4.66 -2.59
N LEU A 54 1.93 4.08 -2.11
CA LEU A 54 2.83 4.75 -1.16
C LEU A 54 3.46 6.01 -1.77
N ARG A 55 3.97 5.95 -3.00
CA ARG A 55 4.56 7.11 -3.68
C ARG A 55 3.53 8.20 -3.96
N SER A 56 2.32 7.82 -4.39
CA SER A 56 1.25 8.78 -4.68
C SER A 56 0.80 9.56 -3.43
N GLN A 57 0.75 8.91 -2.27
CA GLN A 57 0.42 9.59 -1.01
C GLN A 57 1.54 10.52 -0.53
N SER A 58 2.81 10.11 -0.68
CA SER A 58 3.94 11.01 -0.37
C SER A 58 3.92 12.27 -1.24
N ALA A 59 3.65 12.13 -2.54
CA ALA A 59 3.56 13.25 -3.47
C ALA A 59 2.33 14.15 -3.24
N ALA A 60 1.23 13.60 -2.72
CA ALA A 60 0.06 14.38 -2.33
C ALA A 60 0.31 15.19 -1.05
N GLY A 61 0.98 14.61 -0.05
CA GLY A 61 1.33 15.30 1.20
C GLY A 61 2.31 16.47 1.01
N GLU A 62 3.21 16.41 0.02
CA GLU A 62 4.12 17.53 -0.31
C GLU A 62 3.41 18.71 -1.00
N ARG A 63 2.29 18.49 -1.69
CA ARG A 63 1.53 19.55 -2.37
C ARG A 63 0.64 20.35 -1.43
N ASP A 64 0.15 19.73 -0.36
CA ASP A 64 -0.66 20.42 0.67
C ASP A 64 0.21 21.22 1.67
N ALA A 65 1.53 21.01 1.67
CA ALA A 65 2.49 21.70 2.55
C ALA A 65 3.19 22.92 1.90
N ALA A 66 2.90 23.20 0.62
CA ALA A 66 3.48 24.30 -0.18
C ALA A 66 2.46 25.41 -0.44
#